data_AF-A0A3N5S1D9-F1
#
_entry.id   AF-A0A3N5S1D9-F1
#
_cell.length_a   1.000
_cell.length_b   1.000
_cell.length_c   1.000
_cell.angle_alpha   90.00
_cell.angle_beta   90.00
_cell.angle_gamma   90.00
#
_symmetry.space_group_name_H-M   'P 1'
#
loop_
_entity.id
_entity.type
_entity.pdbx_description
1 polymer ?
#
loop_
_entity_poly.entity_id
_entity_poly.type
_entity_poly.pdbx_seq_one_letter_code
_entity_poly.pdbx_strand_id
1 'polypeptide(L)'
;MKSSQNHIPSLLSALTFIVGALFLFGIALVMGIGALASFFRGTDVPAQQTIFLVAFGFEGIILLTATFFSFQKFLQRPSADQNVTIPSPAWLIALSVIVAAASILIGYQISEIEPVAWILLPILTIPAIVLPLGVLLAFGIRKLPFGRRWQTWSVLGLAMSLAPLMLFIIETLVAIVIFFVIIVYVMAQPELASQLEELSQQIMILGPDSEVILDLLSPYLTNPAVIVTALIYMAVLVPAVEEIFKPLGVWLFAGKLESRAQGFALGALSGAGYALIETIGVSGQTTEWATLLFTRIGTGLLHITTSALMGGAIFLAWHERRYLRFIGIYFLAILLHGLWNTAAILFTFSSVAEMLEQEGRLSTIQPALVVAMSGLAVGLFLILVRSNWKLRKTVLSPSTQPALPDESVETGEVAKETS
;
A
#
# COMPACT_ATOMS: atom_id res chain seq x y z
N MET A 1 -5.86 43.88 -2.49
CA MET A 1 -5.32 42.88 -1.54
C MET A 1 -6.30 41.70 -1.49
N LYS A 2 -5.97 40.53 -2.05
CA LYS A 2 -6.77 39.32 -1.83
C LYS A 2 -6.61 38.95 -0.35
N SER A 3 -7.70 38.91 0.41
CA SER A 3 -7.66 38.42 1.79
C SER A 3 -7.07 37.02 1.77
N SER A 4 -5.92 36.85 2.43
CA SER A 4 -5.20 35.59 2.57
C SER A 4 -6.07 34.67 3.45
N GLN A 5 -7.06 34.00 2.86
CA GLN A 5 -7.85 33.03 3.58
C GLN A 5 -7.00 31.77 3.75
N ASN A 6 -6.80 31.38 5.01
CA ASN A 6 -6.01 30.20 5.35
C ASN A 6 -6.59 28.95 4.69
N HIS A 7 -5.73 28.07 4.17
CA HIS A 7 -6.17 26.86 3.47
C HIS A 7 -6.57 25.76 4.48
N ILE A 8 -7.79 25.85 5.00
CA ILE A 8 -8.36 24.94 6.02
C ILE A 8 -8.19 23.45 5.70
N PRO A 9 -8.42 22.96 4.46
CA PRO A 9 -8.24 21.54 4.15
C PRO A 9 -6.82 21.04 4.45
N SER A 10 -5.79 21.86 4.22
CA SER A 10 -4.41 21.45 4.52
C SER A 10 -4.10 21.45 6.01
N LEU A 11 -4.80 22.27 6.81
CA LEU A 11 -4.72 22.19 8.27
C LEU A 11 -5.33 20.88 8.77
N LEU A 12 -6.50 20.49 8.26
CA LEU A 12 -7.14 19.22 8.61
C LEU A 12 -6.26 18.01 8.24
N SER A 13 -5.63 18.04 7.05
CA SER A 13 -4.63 17.02 6.67
C SER A 13 -3.45 17.01 7.65
N ALA A 14 -2.88 18.18 7.97
CA ALA A 14 -1.77 18.27 8.93
C ALA A 14 -2.13 17.69 10.31
N LEU A 15 -3.31 18.03 10.84
CA LEU A 15 -3.79 17.49 12.12
C LEU A 15 -3.97 15.97 12.06
N THR A 16 -4.55 15.45 10.98
CA THR A 16 -4.71 14.01 10.76
C THR A 16 -3.36 13.29 10.78
N PHE A 17 -2.36 13.86 10.09
CA PHE A 17 -1.02 13.27 10.02
C PHE A 17 -0.26 13.37 11.33
N ILE A 18 -0.46 14.43 12.13
CA ILE A 18 0.09 14.53 13.50
C ILE A 18 -0.48 13.43 14.38
N VAL A 19 -1.81 13.22 14.36
CA VAL A 19 -2.45 12.16 15.15
C VAL A 19 -1.90 10.78 14.73
N GLY A 20 -1.79 10.54 13.41
CA GLY A 20 -1.17 9.32 12.89
C GLY A 20 0.28 9.15 13.35
N ALA A 21 1.11 10.20 13.25
CA ALA A 21 2.51 10.16 13.67
C ALA A 21 2.64 9.88 15.17
N LEU A 22 1.83 10.54 16.01
CA LEU A 22 1.82 10.31 17.47
C LEU A 22 1.43 8.88 17.82
N PHE A 23 0.44 8.31 17.12
CA PHE A 23 0.05 6.91 17.29
C PHE A 23 1.21 5.96 16.96
N LEU A 24 1.86 6.14 15.82
CA LEU A 24 3.01 5.31 15.40
C LEU A 24 4.21 5.45 16.33
N PHE A 25 4.53 6.67 16.77
CA PHE A 25 5.57 6.87 17.79
C PHE A 25 5.20 6.23 19.13
N GLY A 26 3.91 6.20 19.49
CA GLY A 26 3.42 5.47 20.66
C GLY A 26 3.71 3.97 20.55
N ILE A 27 3.39 3.35 19.41
CA ILE A 27 3.71 1.93 19.16
C ILE A 27 5.23 1.73 19.22
N ALA A 28 5.99 2.55 18.50
CA ALA A 28 7.45 2.45 18.47
C ALA A 28 8.05 2.56 19.89
N LEU A 29 7.57 3.50 20.70
CA LEU A 29 8.00 3.69 22.08
C LEU A 29 7.71 2.46 22.95
N VAL A 30 6.50 1.89 22.86
CA VAL A 30 6.13 0.67 23.61
C VAL A 30 7.05 -0.48 23.23
N MET A 31 7.32 -0.67 21.93
CA MET A 31 8.23 -1.71 21.44
C MET A 31 9.66 -1.49 21.92
N GLY A 32 10.14 -0.24 21.90
CA GLY A 32 11.46 0.13 22.43
C GLY A 32 11.60 -0.07 23.94
N ILE A 33 10.57 0.26 24.72
CA ILE A 33 10.54 -0.01 26.17
C ILE A 33 10.58 -1.52 26.43
N GLY A 34 9.84 -2.33 25.66
CA GLY A 34 9.89 -3.79 25.74
C GLY A 34 11.29 -4.36 25.47
N ALA A 35 11.95 -3.86 24.42
CA ALA A 35 13.30 -4.29 24.07
C ALA A 35 14.31 -3.91 25.16
N LEU A 36 14.21 -2.69 25.67
CA LEU A 36 15.08 -2.18 26.74
C LEU A 36 14.87 -2.92 28.07
N ALA A 37 13.62 -3.27 28.39
CA ALA A 37 13.31 -4.06 29.58
C ALA A 37 13.92 -5.46 29.50
N SER A 38 13.86 -6.10 28.33
CA SER A 38 14.49 -7.41 28.09
C SER A 38 16.01 -7.34 28.29
N PHE A 39 16.64 -6.30 27.71
CA PHE A 39 18.07 -6.03 27.87
C PHE A 39 18.47 -5.88 29.36
N PHE A 40 17.75 -5.05 30.13
CA PHE A 40 18.08 -4.84 31.55
C PHE A 40 17.78 -6.05 32.44
N ARG A 41 16.87 -6.94 32.04
CA ARG A 41 16.62 -8.21 32.74
C ARG A 41 17.65 -9.28 32.43
N GLY A 42 18.56 -9.04 31.49
CA GLY A 42 19.52 -10.04 31.02
C GLY A 42 18.86 -11.19 30.26
N THR A 43 17.68 -10.95 29.67
CA THR A 43 17.00 -11.90 28.77
C THR A 43 17.24 -11.50 27.32
N ASP A 44 17.04 -12.43 26.39
CA ASP A 44 17.20 -12.15 24.96
C ASP A 44 16.25 -11.04 24.50
N VAL A 45 16.78 -10.12 23.70
CA VAL A 45 16.03 -8.98 23.16
C VAL A 45 15.35 -9.42 21.86
N PRO A 46 14.01 -9.46 21.79
CA PRO A 46 13.33 -9.91 20.58
C PRO A 46 13.57 -8.93 19.42
N ALA A 47 14.14 -9.43 18.32
CA ALA A 47 14.34 -8.63 17.11
C ALA A 47 13.04 -8.02 16.57
N GLN A 48 11.91 -8.69 16.74
CA GLN A 48 10.59 -8.15 16.41
C GLN A 48 10.33 -6.77 17.04
N GLN A 49 10.67 -6.59 18.32
CA GLN A 49 10.43 -5.35 19.06
C GLN A 49 11.30 -4.22 18.52
N THR A 50 12.57 -4.49 18.24
CA THR A 50 13.47 -3.47 17.72
C THR A 50 13.18 -3.13 16.27
N ILE A 51 12.73 -4.10 15.46
CA ILE A 51 12.26 -3.84 14.09
C ILE A 51 11.05 -2.90 14.12
N PHE A 52 10.04 -3.19 14.94
CA PHE A 52 8.86 -2.32 15.06
C PHE A 52 9.18 -0.95 15.64
N LEU A 53 10.10 -0.83 16.60
CA LEU A 53 10.61 0.46 17.07
C LEU A 53 11.11 1.33 15.90
N VAL A 54 11.99 0.77 15.06
CA VAL A 54 12.60 1.53 13.96
C VAL A 54 11.62 1.75 12.82
N ALA A 55 10.85 0.73 12.44
CA ALA A 55 9.93 0.79 11.31
C ALA A 55 8.77 1.77 11.55
N PHE A 56 8.06 1.67 12.67
CA PHE A 56 6.98 2.61 13.00
C PHE A 56 7.52 4.00 13.33
N GLY A 57 8.71 4.11 13.94
CA GLY A 57 9.37 5.40 14.14
C GLY A 57 9.69 6.10 12.81
N PHE A 58 10.21 5.37 11.83
CA PHE A 58 10.47 5.88 10.48
C PHE A 58 9.19 6.32 9.77
N GLU A 59 8.12 5.54 9.87
CA GLU A 59 6.81 5.88 9.33
C GLU A 59 6.24 7.18 9.95
N GLY A 60 6.37 7.32 11.28
CA GLY A 60 6.02 8.55 11.99
C GLY A 60 6.77 9.78 11.47
N ILE A 61 8.07 9.64 11.16
CA ILE A 61 8.88 10.72 10.56
C ILE A 61 8.36 11.12 9.16
N ILE A 62 7.93 10.15 8.35
CA ILE A 62 7.32 10.43 7.04
C ILE A 62 6.01 11.21 7.23
N LEU A 63 5.15 10.82 8.16
CA LEU A 63 3.92 11.55 8.46
C LEU A 63 4.17 12.96 9.01
N LEU A 64 5.23 13.16 9.81
CA LEU A 64 5.66 14.51 10.22
C LEU A 64 6.14 15.35 9.03
N THR A 65 6.80 14.73 8.05
CA THR A 65 7.17 15.41 6.80
C THR A 65 5.93 15.81 5.99
N ALA A 66 4.93 14.92 5.90
CA ALA A 66 3.65 15.23 5.28
C ALA A 66 2.89 16.34 6.00
N THR A 67 2.92 16.33 7.34
CA THR A 67 2.40 17.38 8.22
C THR A 67 3.05 18.72 7.88
N PHE A 68 4.38 18.76 7.81
CA PHE A 68 5.14 19.98 7.56
C PHE A 68 4.71 20.66 6.25
N PHE A 69 4.65 19.93 5.13
CA PHE A 69 4.25 20.52 3.84
C PHE A 69 2.77 20.92 3.79
N SER A 70 1.89 20.18 4.47
CA SER A 70 0.47 20.52 4.57
C SER A 70 0.28 21.78 5.42
N PHE A 71 0.98 21.88 6.55
CA PHE A 71 0.94 23.05 7.42
C PHE A 71 1.57 24.28 6.75
N GLN A 72 2.65 24.12 5.97
CA GLN A 72 3.19 25.20 5.16
C GLN A 72 2.17 25.76 4.17
N LYS A 73 1.32 24.92 3.58
CA LYS A 73 0.23 25.38 2.71
C LYS A 73 -0.82 26.16 3.47
N PHE A 74 -1.18 25.72 4.67
CA PHE A 74 -2.07 26.48 5.56
C PHE A 74 -1.51 27.87 5.88
N LEU A 75 -0.21 27.96 6.17
CA LEU A 75 0.53 29.21 6.36
C LEU A 75 0.82 29.99 5.06
N GLN A 76 0.32 29.52 3.92
CA GLN A 76 0.50 30.13 2.60
C GLN A 76 1.97 30.37 2.21
N ARG A 77 2.87 29.49 2.66
CA ARG A 77 4.29 29.58 2.32
C ARG A 77 4.49 29.21 0.83
N PRO A 78 5.25 30.00 0.05
CA PRO A 78 5.51 29.70 -1.37
C PRO A 78 6.18 28.34 -1.61
N SER A 79 6.97 27.86 -0.64
CA SER A 79 7.62 26.55 -0.66
C SER A 79 6.64 25.39 -0.81
N ALA A 80 5.39 25.54 -0.33
CA ALA A 80 4.36 24.52 -0.41
C ALA A 80 3.83 24.33 -1.85
N ASP A 81 3.81 25.39 -2.64
CA ASP A 81 3.28 25.42 -4.01
C ASP A 81 4.33 25.07 -5.08
N GLN A 82 5.58 24.81 -4.70
CA GLN A 82 6.60 24.36 -5.64
C GLN A 82 6.26 22.98 -6.20
N ASN A 83 6.55 22.76 -7.48
CA ASN A 83 6.36 21.47 -8.12
C ASN A 83 7.36 20.45 -7.58
N VAL A 84 6.88 19.21 -7.41
CA VAL A 84 7.74 18.08 -7.05
C VAL A 84 8.31 17.47 -8.32
N THR A 85 9.63 17.30 -8.32
CA THR A 85 10.33 16.49 -9.31
C THR A 85 11.04 15.36 -8.58
N ILE A 86 10.87 14.13 -9.07
CA ILE A 86 11.55 12.96 -8.51
C ILE A 86 12.73 12.63 -9.45
N PRO A 87 13.97 12.98 -9.07
CA PRO A 87 15.13 12.61 -9.85
C PRO A 87 15.27 11.08 -9.83
N SER A 88 15.34 10.49 -11.01
CA SER A 88 15.46 9.04 -11.17
C SER A 88 16.58 8.69 -12.17
N PRO A 89 17.82 9.19 -11.98
CA PRO A 89 18.92 8.79 -12.85
C PRO A 89 19.15 7.27 -12.72
N ALA A 90 19.60 6.63 -13.80
CA ALA A 90 19.73 5.18 -13.85
C ALA A 90 20.68 4.63 -12.76
N TRP A 91 21.74 5.37 -12.43
CA TRP A 91 22.67 4.99 -11.37
C TRP A 91 22.04 4.97 -9.98
N LEU A 92 21.12 5.89 -9.67
CA LEU A 92 20.43 5.91 -8.38
C LEU A 92 19.47 4.73 -8.27
N ILE A 93 18.75 4.42 -9.35
CA ILE A 93 17.90 3.23 -9.42
C ILE A 93 18.74 1.96 -9.22
N ALA A 94 19.87 1.84 -9.92
CA ALA A 94 20.77 0.70 -9.78
C ALA A 94 21.32 0.58 -8.35
N LEU A 95 21.75 1.70 -7.75
CA LEU A 95 22.21 1.74 -6.37
C LEU A 95 21.10 1.31 -5.40
N SER A 96 19.87 1.81 -5.56
CA SER A 96 18.74 1.41 -4.72
C SER A 96 18.43 -0.08 -4.82
N VAL A 97 18.51 -0.68 -6.02
CA VAL A 97 18.34 -2.13 -6.21
C VAL A 97 19.46 -2.91 -5.51
N ILE A 98 20.71 -2.49 -5.68
CA ILE A 98 21.87 -3.14 -5.05
C ILE A 98 21.77 -3.08 -3.53
N VAL A 99 21.46 -1.91 -2.96
CA VAL A 99 21.33 -1.75 -1.51
C VAL A 99 20.14 -2.55 -0.97
N ALA A 100 18.99 -2.55 -1.64
CA ALA A 100 17.85 -3.36 -1.23
C ALA A 100 18.17 -4.86 -1.24
N ALA A 101 18.79 -5.35 -2.33
CA ALA A 101 19.20 -6.74 -2.45
C ALA A 101 20.23 -7.12 -1.38
N ALA A 102 21.22 -6.25 -1.13
CA ALA A 102 22.19 -6.45 -0.06
C ALA A 102 21.51 -6.49 1.31
N SER A 103 20.54 -5.61 1.59
CA SER A 103 19.81 -5.62 2.86
C SER A 103 19.02 -6.91 3.08
N ILE A 104 18.34 -7.42 2.05
CA ILE A 104 17.60 -8.69 2.12
C ILE A 104 18.56 -9.86 2.29
N LEU A 105 19.64 -9.93 1.50
CA LEU A 105 20.62 -11.02 1.56
C LEU A 105 21.38 -11.05 2.89
N ILE A 106 21.83 -9.89 3.38
CA ILE A 106 22.48 -9.80 4.70
C ILE A 106 21.49 -10.17 5.79
N GLY A 107 20.25 -9.66 5.73
CA GLY A 107 19.20 -9.98 6.69
C GLY A 107 18.88 -11.47 6.76
N TYR A 108 18.82 -12.17 5.61
CA TYR A 108 18.66 -13.63 5.54
C TYR A 108 19.76 -14.38 6.29
N GLN A 109 21.02 -13.94 6.17
CA GLN A 109 22.15 -14.61 6.81
C GLN A 109 22.21 -14.39 8.33
N ILE A 110 21.64 -13.29 8.83
CA ILE A 110 21.74 -12.92 10.25
C ILE A 110 20.44 -13.11 11.03
N SER A 111 19.32 -13.43 10.37
CA SER A 111 18.00 -13.53 11.02
C SER A 111 17.95 -14.60 12.10
N GLU A 112 18.80 -15.62 12.00
CA GLU A 112 18.92 -16.72 12.97
C GLU A 112 20.03 -16.49 14.00
N ILE A 113 20.77 -15.39 13.90
CA ILE A 113 21.90 -15.06 14.80
C ILE A 113 21.40 -14.07 15.86
N GLU A 114 20.83 -14.59 16.95
CA GLU A 114 20.14 -13.79 17.98
C GLU A 114 20.90 -12.55 18.47
N PRO A 115 22.21 -12.61 18.81
CA PRO A 115 22.93 -11.44 19.33
C PRO A 115 23.03 -10.27 18.34
N VAL A 116 22.91 -10.56 17.04
CA VAL A 116 23.11 -9.61 15.94
C VAL A 116 21.78 -9.17 15.34
N ALA A 117 20.80 -10.07 15.29
CA ALA A 117 19.51 -9.86 14.65
C ALA A 117 18.78 -8.64 15.20
N TRP A 118 18.70 -8.49 16.53
CA TRP A 118 17.95 -7.39 17.16
C TRP A 118 18.58 -6.01 16.94
N ILE A 119 19.87 -5.93 16.56
CA ILE A 119 20.58 -4.68 16.28
C ILE A 119 20.51 -4.34 14.79
N LEU A 120 20.82 -5.33 13.93
CA LEU A 120 21.00 -5.08 12.50
C LEU A 120 19.70 -5.19 11.69
N LEU A 121 18.81 -6.14 11.99
CA LEU A 121 17.55 -6.28 11.23
C LEU A 121 16.69 -5.01 11.22
N PRO A 122 16.55 -4.24 12.31
CA PRO A 122 15.80 -2.98 12.28
C PRO A 122 16.38 -1.98 11.27
N ILE A 123 17.70 -1.91 11.17
CA ILE A 123 18.40 -1.01 10.24
C ILE A 123 18.26 -1.50 8.80
N LEU A 124 18.34 -2.81 8.56
CA LEU A 124 18.20 -3.42 7.23
C LEU A 124 16.74 -3.43 6.74
N THR A 125 15.76 -3.40 7.64
CA THR A 125 14.33 -3.40 7.30
C THR A 125 13.94 -2.15 6.51
N ILE A 126 14.44 -0.96 6.89
CA ILE A 126 14.11 0.28 6.18
C ILE A 126 14.52 0.23 4.69
N PRO A 127 15.79 0.00 4.31
CA PRO A 127 16.18 -0.12 2.91
C PRO A 127 15.54 -1.32 2.20
N ALA A 128 15.32 -2.45 2.89
CA ALA A 128 14.67 -3.62 2.30
C ALA A 128 13.21 -3.35 1.90
N ILE A 129 12.52 -2.42 2.57
CA ILE A 129 11.14 -2.05 2.24
C ILE A 129 11.08 -0.82 1.31
N VAL A 130 11.74 0.27 1.72
CA VAL A 130 11.56 1.59 1.08
C VAL A 130 12.19 1.63 -0.32
N LEU A 131 13.35 1.00 -0.52
CA LEU A 131 14.06 1.10 -1.78
C LEU A 131 13.36 0.33 -2.92
N PRO A 132 12.87 -0.92 -2.73
CA PRO A 132 12.08 -1.58 -3.76
C PRO A 132 10.83 -0.79 -4.15
N LEU A 133 10.06 -0.29 -3.17
CA LEU A 133 8.88 0.55 -3.44
C LEU A 133 9.26 1.83 -4.20
N GLY A 134 10.36 2.49 -3.80
CA GLY A 134 10.88 3.67 -4.48
C GLY A 134 11.32 3.40 -5.92
N VAL A 135 11.97 2.27 -6.18
CA VAL A 135 12.38 1.83 -7.53
C VAL A 135 11.16 1.57 -8.42
N LEU A 136 10.18 0.80 -7.90
CA LEU A 136 8.94 0.51 -8.62
C LEU A 136 8.16 1.79 -8.94
N LEU A 137 8.02 2.67 -7.95
CA LEU A 137 7.40 3.97 -8.12
C LEU A 137 8.14 4.79 -9.17
N ALA A 138 9.48 4.89 -9.10
CA ALA A 138 10.29 5.61 -10.07
C ALA A 138 10.08 5.11 -11.50
N PHE A 139 10.06 3.79 -11.73
CA PHE A 139 9.71 3.24 -13.06
C PHE A 139 8.28 3.59 -13.48
N GLY A 140 7.33 3.52 -12.56
CA GLY A 140 5.92 3.80 -12.81
C GLY A 140 5.60 5.25 -13.12
N ILE A 141 6.35 6.21 -12.59
CA ILE A 141 5.98 7.63 -12.70
C ILE A 141 7.03 8.50 -13.38
N ARG A 142 8.19 7.96 -13.75
CA ARG A 142 9.30 8.76 -14.30
C ARG A 142 8.80 9.69 -15.41
N LYS A 143 9.22 10.97 -15.36
CA LYS A 143 8.80 12.04 -16.29
C LYS A 143 7.28 12.35 -16.33
N LEU A 144 6.49 11.87 -15.38
CA LEU A 144 5.09 12.30 -15.19
C LEU A 144 5.02 13.44 -14.15
N PRO A 145 4.02 14.33 -14.27
CA PRO A 145 3.82 15.41 -13.31
C PRO A 145 3.33 14.87 -11.96
N PHE A 146 3.93 15.34 -10.86
CA PHE A 146 3.55 14.98 -9.49
C PHE A 146 2.72 16.05 -8.77
N GLY A 147 2.54 17.22 -9.41
CA GLY A 147 1.88 18.37 -8.82
C GLY A 147 2.75 19.11 -7.81
N ARG A 148 2.07 19.88 -6.95
CA ARG A 148 2.71 20.73 -5.94
C ARG A 148 3.06 19.93 -4.69
N ARG A 149 4.13 20.34 -3.99
CA ARG A 149 4.64 19.69 -2.77
C ARG A 149 3.55 19.38 -1.76
N TRP A 150 2.73 20.37 -1.39
CA TRP A 150 1.69 20.15 -0.39
C TRP A 150 0.67 19.08 -0.82
N GLN A 151 0.31 19.05 -2.11
CA GLN A 151 -0.64 18.07 -2.65
C GLN A 151 -0.02 16.68 -2.66
N THR A 152 1.20 16.55 -3.18
CA THR A 152 1.95 15.28 -3.20
C THR A 152 2.07 14.68 -1.80
N TRP A 153 2.54 15.49 -0.84
CA TRP A 153 2.72 15.04 0.55
C TRP A 153 1.39 14.78 1.26
N SER A 154 0.32 15.51 0.93
CA SER A 154 -1.02 15.21 1.44
C SER A 154 -1.53 13.87 0.90
N VAL A 155 -1.32 13.56 -0.38
CA VAL A 155 -1.71 12.28 -0.99
C VAL A 155 -0.97 11.12 -0.33
N LEU A 156 0.35 11.26 -0.14
CA LEU A 156 1.15 10.25 0.58
C LEU A 156 0.68 10.09 2.03
N GLY A 157 0.53 11.19 2.77
CA GLY A 157 0.10 11.17 4.16
C GLY A 157 -1.28 10.54 4.34
N LEU A 158 -2.25 10.84 3.46
CA LEU A 158 -3.58 10.24 3.49
C LEU A 158 -3.54 8.74 3.19
N ALA A 159 -2.72 8.31 2.24
CA ALA A 159 -2.52 6.89 1.93
C ALA A 159 -1.84 6.12 3.07
N MET A 160 -1.08 6.81 3.91
CA MET A 160 -0.37 6.25 5.06
C MET A 160 -1.15 6.34 6.38
N SER A 161 -2.29 7.04 6.42
CA SER A 161 -3.03 7.27 7.67
C SER A 161 -4.52 6.98 7.53
N LEU A 162 -5.26 7.91 6.93
CA LEU A 162 -6.72 7.83 6.86
C LEU A 162 -7.20 6.67 5.98
N ALA A 163 -6.53 6.36 4.87
CA ALA A 163 -6.94 5.25 4.01
C ALA A 163 -6.82 3.88 4.71
N PRO A 164 -5.68 3.49 5.30
CA PRO A 164 -5.59 2.26 6.11
C PRO A 164 -6.58 2.22 7.27
N LEU A 165 -6.81 3.34 7.97
CA LEU A 165 -7.79 3.41 9.05
C LEU A 165 -9.22 3.11 8.56
N MET A 166 -9.62 3.73 7.45
CA MET A 166 -10.93 3.51 6.85
C MET A 166 -11.08 2.07 6.37
N LEU A 167 -10.03 1.50 5.77
CA LEU A 167 -10.01 0.12 5.32
C LEU A 167 -10.15 -0.85 6.48
N PHE A 168 -9.36 -0.70 7.54
CA PHE A 168 -9.46 -1.50 8.75
C PHE A 168 -10.90 -1.49 9.33
N ILE A 169 -11.54 -0.32 9.41
CA ILE A 169 -12.91 -0.20 9.92
C ILE A 169 -13.89 -0.94 9.00
N ILE A 170 -13.85 -0.69 7.68
CA ILE A 170 -14.81 -1.29 6.74
C ILE A 170 -14.61 -2.80 6.65
N GLU A 171 -13.38 -3.28 6.55
CA GLU A 171 -13.04 -4.70 6.50
C GLU A 171 -13.49 -5.42 7.77
N THR A 172 -13.25 -4.83 8.95
CA THR A 172 -13.72 -5.38 10.23
C THR A 172 -15.26 -5.47 10.26
N LEU A 173 -15.97 -4.45 9.77
CA LEU A 173 -17.44 -4.50 9.68
C LEU A 173 -17.91 -5.60 8.72
N VAL A 174 -17.27 -5.76 7.57
CA VAL A 174 -17.58 -6.84 6.62
C VAL A 174 -17.31 -8.21 7.26
N ALA A 175 -16.18 -8.36 7.96
CA ALA A 175 -15.84 -9.60 8.67
C ALA A 175 -16.87 -9.93 9.77
N ILE A 176 -17.35 -8.94 10.53
CA ILE A 176 -18.41 -9.14 11.54
C ILE A 176 -19.70 -9.64 10.88
N VAL A 177 -20.08 -9.08 9.72
CA VAL A 177 -21.28 -9.55 8.98
C VAL A 177 -21.11 -10.99 8.51
N ILE A 178 -19.95 -11.34 7.94
CA ILE A 178 -19.66 -12.72 7.52
C ILE A 178 -19.71 -13.67 8.72
N PHE A 179 -19.08 -13.28 9.83
CA PHE A 179 -19.06 -14.08 11.06
C PHE A 179 -20.49 -14.30 11.60
N PHE A 180 -21.33 -13.27 11.59
CA PHE A 180 -22.74 -13.40 11.97
C PHE A 180 -23.50 -14.38 11.06
N VAL A 181 -23.29 -14.31 9.74
CA VAL A 181 -23.88 -15.25 8.79
C VAL A 181 -23.43 -16.69 9.06
N ILE A 182 -22.14 -16.90 9.37
CA ILE A 182 -21.59 -18.20 9.74
C ILE A 182 -22.26 -18.74 11.02
N ILE A 183 -22.41 -17.90 12.06
CA ILE A 183 -23.11 -18.31 13.29
C ILE A 183 -24.54 -18.74 13.00
N VAL A 184 -25.30 -17.93 12.25
CA VAL A 184 -26.69 -18.26 11.89
C VAL A 184 -26.75 -19.58 11.11
N TYR A 185 -25.81 -19.80 10.19
CA TYR A 185 -25.70 -21.04 9.43
C TYR A 185 -25.40 -22.25 10.33
N VAL A 186 -24.45 -22.13 11.26
CA VAL A 186 -24.12 -23.19 12.24
C VAL A 186 -25.31 -23.49 13.14
N MET A 187 -26.00 -22.47 13.66
CA MET A 187 -27.19 -22.65 14.51
C MET A 187 -28.36 -23.30 13.77
N ALA A 188 -28.44 -23.13 12.45
CA ALA A 188 -29.43 -23.81 11.62
C ALA A 188 -29.10 -25.30 11.36
N GLN A 189 -27.90 -25.76 11.75
CA GLN A 189 -27.41 -27.12 11.55
C GLN A 189 -27.06 -27.76 12.90
N PRO A 190 -28.00 -28.43 13.59
CA PRO A 190 -27.80 -28.97 14.93
C PRO A 190 -26.57 -29.88 15.07
N GLU A 191 -26.28 -30.66 14.03
CA GLU A 191 -25.15 -31.59 14.02
C GLU A 191 -23.78 -30.89 13.88
N LEU A 192 -23.71 -29.80 13.11
CA LEU A 192 -22.50 -28.98 13.02
C LEU A 192 -22.26 -28.23 14.34
N ALA A 193 -23.32 -27.78 15.00
CA ALA A 193 -23.22 -27.13 16.30
C ALA A 193 -22.68 -28.09 17.36
N SER A 194 -23.15 -29.33 17.42
CA SER A 194 -22.62 -30.34 18.35
C SER A 194 -21.16 -30.69 18.05
N GLN A 195 -20.77 -30.83 16.79
CA GLN A 195 -19.37 -31.08 16.40
C GLN A 195 -18.42 -29.96 16.86
N LEU A 196 -18.85 -28.70 16.71
CA LEU A 196 -18.05 -27.55 17.16
C LEU A 196 -17.98 -27.44 18.69
N GLU A 197 -19.04 -27.83 19.41
CA GLU A 197 -19.03 -27.91 20.87
C GLU A 197 -18.05 -28.99 21.35
N GLU A 198 -18.09 -30.18 20.75
CA GLU A 198 -17.13 -31.26 21.05
C GLU A 198 -15.69 -30.84 20.77
N LEU A 199 -15.43 -30.21 19.62
CA LEU A 199 -14.12 -29.65 19.28
C LEU A 199 -13.66 -28.62 20.33
N SER A 200 -14.55 -27.73 20.76
CA SER A 200 -14.26 -26.74 21.79
C SER A 200 -13.90 -27.39 23.12
N GLN A 201 -14.62 -28.44 23.52
CA GLN A 201 -14.31 -29.20 24.74
C GLN A 201 -12.95 -29.90 24.63
N GLN A 202 -12.63 -30.51 23.48
CA GLN A 202 -11.34 -31.16 23.26
C GLN A 202 -10.17 -30.17 23.34
N ILE A 203 -10.29 -28.99 22.73
CA ILE A 203 -9.27 -27.92 22.80
C ILE A 203 -9.07 -27.45 24.25
N MET A 204 -10.16 -27.27 25.01
CA MET A 204 -10.06 -26.89 26.43
C MET A 204 -9.34 -27.94 27.29
N ILE A 205 -9.53 -29.22 26.98
CA ILE A 205 -8.89 -30.33 27.70
C ILE A 205 -7.40 -30.44 27.36
N LEU A 206 -7.05 -30.32 26.07
CA LEU A 206 -5.66 -30.45 25.60
C LEU A 206 -4.79 -29.23 25.94
N GLY A 207 -5.42 -28.06 26.11
CA GLY A 207 -4.74 -26.79 26.31
C GLY A 207 -4.21 -26.21 24.99
N PRO A 208 -4.21 -24.86 24.82
CA PRO A 208 -4.01 -24.20 23.53
C PRO A 208 -2.63 -24.45 22.89
N ASP A 209 -1.64 -24.88 23.67
CA ASP A 209 -0.27 -25.09 23.21
C ASP A 209 0.01 -26.55 22.75
N SER A 210 -1.00 -27.42 22.76
CA SER A 210 -0.83 -28.82 22.34
C SER A 210 -0.65 -28.93 20.83
N GLU A 211 0.43 -29.59 20.39
CA GLU A 211 0.69 -29.90 18.97
C GLU A 211 -0.47 -30.70 18.33
N VAL A 212 -1.20 -31.48 19.13
CA VAL A 212 -2.35 -32.30 18.70
C VAL A 212 -3.54 -31.43 18.25
N ILE A 213 -3.61 -30.16 18.66
CA ILE A 213 -4.71 -29.26 18.24
C ILE A 213 -4.69 -29.03 16.74
N LEU A 214 -3.51 -28.96 16.10
CA LEU A 214 -3.42 -28.76 14.66
C LEU A 214 -4.06 -29.94 13.90
N ASP A 215 -3.84 -31.17 14.37
CA ASP A 215 -4.47 -32.36 13.80
C ASP A 215 -5.98 -32.36 14.02
N LEU A 216 -6.45 -31.89 15.18
CA LEU A 216 -7.90 -31.75 15.44
C LEU A 216 -8.57 -30.69 14.57
N LEU A 217 -7.87 -29.60 14.27
CA LEU A 217 -8.36 -28.51 13.42
C LEU A 217 -8.24 -28.82 11.93
N SER A 218 -7.38 -29.78 11.55
CA SER A 218 -7.10 -30.19 10.18
C SER A 218 -8.34 -30.33 9.28
N PRO A 219 -9.41 -31.06 9.68
CA PRO A 219 -10.61 -31.23 8.84
C PRO A 219 -11.40 -29.93 8.62
N TYR A 220 -11.28 -28.97 9.54
CA TYR A 220 -11.98 -27.69 9.48
C TYR A 220 -11.17 -26.67 8.68
N LEU A 221 -9.85 -26.63 8.86
CA LEU A 221 -8.96 -25.69 8.16
C LEU A 221 -8.88 -25.97 6.66
N THR A 222 -8.88 -27.24 6.24
CA THR A 222 -8.83 -27.60 4.82
C THR A 222 -10.21 -27.84 4.20
N ASN A 223 -11.28 -27.53 4.93
CA ASN A 223 -12.65 -27.64 4.43
C ASN A 223 -12.86 -26.70 3.23
N PRO A 224 -13.39 -27.18 2.07
CA PRO A 224 -13.62 -26.34 0.90
C PRO A 224 -14.49 -25.11 1.19
N ALA A 225 -15.48 -25.20 2.09
CA ALA A 225 -16.32 -24.06 2.47
C ALA A 225 -15.52 -22.97 3.19
N VAL A 226 -14.55 -23.34 4.03
CA VAL A 226 -13.66 -22.40 4.71
C VAL A 226 -12.73 -21.74 3.69
N ILE A 227 -12.12 -22.51 2.79
CA ILE A 227 -11.25 -21.98 1.72
C ILE A 227 -12.04 -21.03 0.81
N VAL A 228 -13.24 -21.43 0.36
CA VAL A 228 -14.10 -20.57 -0.48
C VAL A 228 -14.52 -19.30 0.25
N THR A 229 -14.87 -19.40 1.54
CA THR A 229 -15.22 -18.21 2.34
C THR A 229 -14.03 -17.27 2.49
N ALA A 230 -12.84 -17.80 2.77
CA ALA A 230 -11.60 -17.03 2.83
C ALA A 230 -11.29 -16.36 1.49
N LEU A 231 -11.46 -17.07 0.36
CA LEU A 231 -11.27 -16.51 -0.98
C LEU A 231 -12.30 -15.40 -1.29
N ILE A 232 -13.58 -15.59 -0.98
CA ILE A 232 -14.59 -14.54 -1.18
C ILE A 232 -14.23 -13.29 -0.37
N TYR A 233 -13.86 -13.45 0.88
CA TYR A 233 -13.52 -12.32 1.74
C TYR A 233 -12.22 -11.64 1.28
N MET A 234 -11.11 -12.38 1.25
CA MET A 234 -9.77 -11.81 1.08
C MET A 234 -9.39 -11.58 -0.40
N ALA A 235 -9.99 -12.27 -1.37
CA ALA A 235 -9.68 -12.11 -2.79
C ALA A 235 -10.77 -11.38 -3.59
N VAL A 236 -11.95 -11.12 -3.02
CA VAL A 236 -13.01 -10.35 -3.70
C VAL A 236 -13.41 -9.13 -2.89
N LEU A 237 -13.90 -9.31 -1.66
CA LEU A 237 -14.45 -8.21 -0.86
C LEU A 237 -13.37 -7.22 -0.41
N VAL A 238 -12.27 -7.70 0.17
CA VAL A 238 -11.14 -6.87 0.60
C VAL A 238 -10.58 -6.07 -0.59
N PRO A 239 -10.16 -6.68 -1.72
CA PRO A 239 -9.74 -5.94 -2.91
C PRO A 239 -10.77 -4.93 -3.43
N ALA A 240 -12.07 -5.26 -3.40
CA ALA A 240 -13.12 -4.34 -3.84
C ALA A 240 -13.13 -3.06 -3.00
N VAL A 241 -13.04 -3.17 -1.67
CA VAL A 241 -13.00 -2.02 -0.78
C VAL A 241 -11.64 -1.30 -0.93
N GLU A 242 -10.54 -2.04 -0.86
CA GLU A 242 -9.18 -1.51 -0.98
C GLU A 242 -8.97 -0.64 -2.21
N GLU A 243 -9.35 -1.11 -3.40
CA GLU A 243 -9.07 -0.38 -4.63
C GLU A 243 -9.88 0.92 -4.76
N ILE A 244 -10.99 1.08 -4.02
CA ILE A 244 -11.73 2.34 -3.94
C ILE A 244 -11.04 3.34 -3.02
N PHE A 245 -10.65 2.90 -1.82
CA PHE A 245 -10.19 3.78 -0.74
C PHE A 245 -8.69 4.03 -0.73
N LYS A 246 -7.87 3.11 -1.25
CA LYS A 246 -6.42 3.29 -1.35
C LYS A 246 -6.00 4.61 -2.02
N PRO A 247 -6.60 5.04 -3.15
CA PRO A 247 -6.33 6.36 -3.74
C PRO A 247 -7.16 7.50 -3.11
N LEU A 248 -7.51 7.44 -1.81
CA LEU A 248 -8.33 8.48 -1.12
C LEU A 248 -7.79 9.90 -1.33
N GLY A 249 -6.45 10.06 -1.28
CA GLY A 249 -5.83 11.35 -1.58
C GLY A 249 -6.16 11.86 -2.98
N VAL A 250 -6.16 10.98 -3.99
CA VAL A 250 -6.52 11.33 -5.36
C VAL A 250 -7.99 11.72 -5.47
N TRP A 251 -8.89 11.03 -4.78
CA TRP A 251 -10.31 11.39 -4.70
C TRP A 251 -10.52 12.79 -4.12
N LEU A 252 -9.91 13.08 -2.96
CA LEU A 252 -10.04 14.38 -2.30
C LEU A 252 -9.45 15.53 -3.12
N PHE A 253 -8.50 15.23 -4.01
CA PHE A 253 -7.92 16.20 -4.94
C PHE A 253 -8.40 16.05 -6.39
N ALA A 254 -9.47 15.29 -6.65
CA ALA A 254 -9.87 14.94 -8.01
C ALA A 254 -10.09 16.18 -8.88
N GLY A 255 -10.75 17.22 -8.37
CA GLY A 255 -10.98 18.48 -9.08
C GLY A 255 -9.77 19.41 -9.21
N LYS A 256 -8.63 19.06 -8.58
CA LYS A 256 -7.36 19.80 -8.66
C LYS A 256 -6.32 19.05 -9.49
N LEU A 257 -6.70 17.97 -10.18
CA LEU A 257 -5.83 17.25 -11.09
C LEU A 257 -5.74 18.00 -12.43
N GLU A 258 -4.53 18.24 -12.91
CA GLU A 258 -4.25 18.96 -14.15
C GLU A 258 -4.25 18.03 -15.36
N SER A 259 -4.02 16.73 -15.15
CA SER A 259 -4.03 15.73 -16.22
C SER A 259 -4.25 14.31 -15.71
N ARG A 260 -4.65 13.42 -16.62
CA ARG A 260 -4.67 11.97 -16.36
C ARG A 260 -3.30 11.43 -15.91
N ALA A 261 -2.21 11.98 -16.45
CA ALA A 261 -0.85 11.60 -16.07
C ALA A 261 -0.54 11.94 -14.61
N GLN A 262 -1.01 13.10 -14.14
CA GLN A 262 -0.89 13.48 -12.73
C GLN A 262 -1.75 12.59 -11.83
N GLY A 263 -3.00 12.30 -12.24
CA GLY A 263 -3.86 11.35 -11.51
C GLY A 263 -3.21 9.98 -11.37
N PHE A 264 -2.64 9.45 -12.45
CA PHE A 264 -1.91 8.18 -12.43
C PHE A 264 -0.69 8.21 -11.51
N ALA A 265 0.10 9.28 -11.57
CA ALA A 265 1.29 9.47 -10.76
C ALA A 265 0.98 9.59 -9.26
N LEU A 266 -0.06 10.35 -8.89
CA LEU A 266 -0.53 10.46 -7.51
C LEU A 266 -1.19 9.17 -7.02
N GLY A 267 -1.88 8.43 -7.90
CA GLY A 267 -2.37 7.09 -7.59
C GLY A 267 -1.23 6.11 -7.29
N ALA A 268 -0.18 6.10 -8.11
CA ALA A 268 1.01 5.29 -7.87
C ALA A 268 1.65 5.62 -6.50
N LEU A 269 1.71 6.91 -6.15
CA LEU A 269 2.20 7.37 -4.83
C LEU A 269 1.30 6.87 -3.69
N SER A 270 -0.02 6.94 -3.84
CA SER A 270 -0.94 6.37 -2.85
C SER A 270 -0.74 4.86 -2.68
N GLY A 271 -0.56 4.13 -3.78
CA GLY A 271 -0.27 2.70 -3.74
C GLY A 271 1.06 2.38 -3.04
N ALA A 272 2.11 3.17 -3.29
CA ALA A 272 3.40 3.03 -2.60
C ALA A 272 3.29 3.35 -1.11
N GLY A 273 2.55 4.40 -0.74
CA GLY A 273 2.27 4.77 0.65
C GLY A 273 1.53 3.66 1.40
N TYR A 274 0.47 3.11 0.79
CA TYR A 274 -0.28 2.00 1.37
C TYR A 274 0.57 0.74 1.53
N ALA A 275 1.32 0.35 0.49
CA ALA A 275 2.23 -0.80 0.53
C ALA A 275 3.33 -0.65 1.61
N LEU A 276 3.78 0.57 1.88
CA LEU A 276 4.74 0.84 2.95
C LEU A 276 4.15 0.50 4.33
N ILE A 277 2.93 0.97 4.63
CA ILE A 277 2.22 0.67 5.88
C ILE A 277 2.04 -0.83 6.05
N GLU A 278 1.51 -1.47 5.01
CA GLU A 278 1.17 -2.88 5.02
C GLU A 278 2.41 -3.75 5.24
N THR A 279 3.52 -3.39 4.58
CA THR A 279 4.80 -4.11 4.73
C THR A 279 5.43 -3.86 6.09
N ILE A 280 5.41 -2.62 6.61
CA ILE A 280 5.91 -2.30 7.95
C ILE A 280 5.13 -3.07 9.02
N GLY A 281 3.80 -3.16 8.90
CA GLY A 281 2.94 -3.85 9.87
C GLY A 281 3.27 -5.33 10.07
N VAL A 282 3.85 -6.00 9.06
CA VAL A 282 4.29 -7.40 9.16
C VAL A 282 5.80 -7.56 9.29
N SER A 283 6.58 -6.48 9.18
CA SER A 283 8.05 -6.54 9.11
C SER A 283 8.74 -7.10 10.37
N GLY A 284 8.03 -7.11 11.51
CA GLY A 284 8.51 -7.69 12.76
C GLY A 284 8.45 -9.22 12.81
N GLN A 285 7.88 -9.89 11.81
CA GLN A 285 7.94 -11.35 11.69
C GLN A 285 9.37 -11.74 11.29
N THR A 286 10.13 -12.28 12.26
CA THR A 286 11.56 -12.57 12.10
C THR A 286 11.82 -13.93 11.43
N THR A 287 10.93 -14.90 11.66
CA THR A 287 10.94 -16.18 10.95
C THR A 287 10.68 -15.92 9.48
N GLU A 288 11.58 -16.40 8.61
CA GLU A 288 11.52 -16.17 7.16
C GLU A 288 11.50 -14.68 6.75
N TRP A 289 12.02 -13.78 7.58
CA TRP A 289 12.00 -12.32 7.37
C TRP A 289 12.38 -11.91 5.94
N ALA A 290 13.45 -12.49 5.39
CA ALA A 290 13.92 -12.14 4.05
C ALA A 290 12.94 -12.60 2.96
N THR A 291 12.38 -13.80 3.08
CA THR A 291 11.37 -14.34 2.17
C THR A 291 10.10 -13.51 2.23
N LEU A 292 9.67 -13.13 3.44
CA LEU A 292 8.53 -12.23 3.67
C LEU A 292 8.76 -10.88 2.98
N LEU A 293 9.89 -10.20 3.24
CA LEU A 293 10.14 -8.90 2.62
C LEU A 293 10.32 -8.99 1.10
N PHE A 294 10.90 -10.08 0.59
CA PHE A 294 11.03 -10.31 -0.85
C PHE A 294 9.64 -10.48 -1.51
N THR A 295 8.76 -11.28 -0.94
CA THR A 295 7.40 -11.48 -1.47
C THR A 295 6.57 -10.20 -1.40
N ARG A 296 6.77 -9.37 -0.37
CA ARG A 296 6.17 -8.05 -0.22
C ARG A 296 6.54 -7.05 -1.32
N ILE A 297 7.67 -7.23 -2.02
CA ILE A 297 7.99 -6.44 -3.22
C ILE A 297 6.92 -6.64 -4.31
N GLY A 298 6.44 -7.88 -4.47
CA GLY A 298 5.38 -8.23 -5.42
C GLY A 298 4.04 -7.59 -5.07
N THR A 299 3.64 -7.67 -3.79
CA THR A 299 2.43 -7.01 -3.28
C THR A 299 2.54 -5.48 -3.40
N GLY A 300 3.72 -4.91 -3.14
CA GLY A 300 3.98 -3.49 -3.35
C GLY A 300 3.82 -3.05 -4.81
N LEU A 301 4.33 -3.85 -5.76
CA LEU A 301 4.11 -3.62 -7.19
C LEU A 301 2.62 -3.67 -7.56
N LEU A 302 1.87 -4.61 -6.99
CA LEU A 302 0.42 -4.71 -7.17
C LEU A 302 -0.27 -3.42 -6.71
N HIS A 303 -0.09 -3.00 -5.45
CA HIS A 303 -0.73 -1.79 -4.91
C HIS A 303 -0.35 -0.53 -5.69
N ILE A 304 0.92 -0.37 -6.07
CA ILE A 304 1.38 0.76 -6.90
C ILE A 304 0.66 0.75 -8.25
N THR A 305 0.57 -0.41 -8.90
CA THR A 305 0.00 -0.54 -10.24
C THR A 305 -1.50 -0.31 -10.24
N THR A 306 -2.24 -0.99 -9.36
CA THR A 306 -3.71 -0.85 -9.30
C THR A 306 -4.12 0.55 -8.88
N SER A 307 -3.45 1.13 -7.88
CA SER A 307 -3.70 2.50 -7.44
C SER A 307 -3.33 3.54 -8.51
N ALA A 308 -2.26 3.32 -9.30
CA ALA A 308 -1.92 4.19 -10.42
C ALA A 308 -3.02 4.18 -11.50
N LEU A 309 -3.52 3.00 -11.87
CA LEU A 309 -4.63 2.87 -12.81
C LEU A 309 -5.89 3.59 -12.28
N MET A 310 -6.23 3.37 -11.00
CA MET A 310 -7.35 4.02 -10.34
C MET A 310 -7.18 5.54 -10.30
N GLY A 311 -6.01 6.07 -9.97
CA GLY A 311 -5.76 7.51 -9.97
C GLY A 311 -5.96 8.16 -11.35
N GLY A 312 -5.52 7.48 -12.42
CA GLY A 312 -5.80 7.90 -13.79
C GLY A 312 -7.28 7.79 -14.15
N ALA A 313 -7.99 6.79 -13.62
CA ALA A 313 -9.42 6.59 -13.83
C ALA A 313 -10.29 7.62 -13.10
N ILE A 314 -9.90 8.03 -11.89
CA ILE A 314 -10.54 9.09 -11.10
C ILE A 314 -10.54 10.40 -11.90
N PHE A 315 -9.41 10.75 -12.52
CA PHE A 315 -9.34 11.91 -13.42
C PHE A 315 -10.36 11.80 -14.56
N LEU A 316 -10.44 10.65 -15.23
CA LEU A 316 -11.38 10.42 -16.33
C LEU A 316 -12.84 10.52 -15.89
N ALA A 317 -13.18 10.01 -14.70
CA ALA A 317 -14.53 10.12 -14.14
C ALA A 317 -14.88 11.58 -13.80
N TRP A 318 -13.94 12.28 -13.15
CA TRP A 318 -14.20 13.61 -12.61
C TRP A 318 -14.19 14.72 -13.67
N HIS A 319 -13.17 14.74 -14.53
CA HIS A 319 -12.97 15.79 -15.53
C HIS A 319 -13.59 15.47 -16.88
N GLU A 320 -13.56 14.21 -17.31
CA GLU A 320 -14.05 13.81 -18.65
C GLU A 320 -15.42 13.13 -18.60
N ARG A 321 -16.02 12.94 -17.41
CA ARG A 321 -17.30 12.22 -17.20
C ARG A 321 -17.32 10.80 -17.79
N ARG A 322 -16.15 10.16 -17.92
CA ARG A 322 -15.99 8.82 -18.51
C ARG A 322 -16.19 7.73 -17.45
N TYR A 323 -17.36 7.70 -16.83
CA TYR A 323 -17.68 6.79 -15.71
C TYR A 323 -17.55 5.30 -16.08
N LEU A 324 -17.94 4.90 -17.30
CA LEU A 324 -17.79 3.51 -17.74
C LEU A 324 -16.32 3.06 -17.80
N ARG A 325 -15.41 3.97 -18.17
CA ARG A 325 -13.98 3.67 -18.15
C ARG A 325 -13.45 3.56 -16.72
N PHE A 326 -13.96 4.37 -15.81
CA PHE A 326 -13.64 4.25 -14.39
C PHE A 326 -14.10 2.90 -13.84
N ILE A 327 -15.36 2.51 -14.08
CA ILE A 327 -15.91 1.22 -13.64
C ILE A 327 -15.09 0.06 -14.22
N GLY A 328 -14.76 0.10 -15.51
CA GLY A 328 -13.93 -0.94 -16.14
C GLY A 328 -12.51 -1.04 -15.56
N ILE A 329 -11.88 0.09 -15.25
CA ILE A 329 -10.55 0.11 -14.59
C ILE A 329 -10.65 -0.36 -13.14
N TYR A 330 -11.73 -0.01 -12.44
CA TYR A 330 -11.97 -0.47 -11.08
C TYR A 330 -12.12 -2.00 -11.03
N PHE A 331 -12.95 -2.59 -11.88
CA PHE A 331 -13.05 -4.06 -11.98
C PHE A 331 -11.73 -4.72 -12.39
N LEU A 332 -10.94 -4.09 -13.27
CA LEU A 332 -9.60 -4.58 -13.60
C LEU A 332 -8.66 -4.55 -12.38
N ALA A 333 -8.71 -3.49 -11.57
CA ALA A 333 -7.92 -3.38 -10.35
C ALA A 333 -8.31 -4.48 -9.34
N ILE A 334 -9.61 -4.69 -9.11
CA ILE A 334 -10.12 -5.78 -8.27
C ILE A 334 -9.66 -7.13 -8.81
N LEU A 335 -9.76 -7.37 -10.11
CA LEU A 335 -9.36 -8.65 -10.71
C LEU A 335 -7.86 -8.90 -10.52
N LEU A 336 -7.01 -7.92 -10.82
CA LEU A 336 -5.56 -8.06 -10.67
C LEU A 336 -5.16 -8.32 -9.22
N HIS A 337 -5.78 -7.60 -8.29
CA HIS A 337 -5.52 -7.78 -6.87
C HIS A 337 -6.11 -9.09 -6.34
N GLY A 338 -7.35 -9.40 -6.69
CA GLY A 338 -8.01 -10.65 -6.33
C GLY A 338 -7.28 -11.89 -6.85
N LEU A 339 -6.68 -11.84 -8.05
CA LEU A 339 -5.83 -12.92 -8.56
C LEU A 339 -4.57 -13.10 -7.72
N TRP A 340 -3.93 -12.00 -7.29
CA TRP A 340 -2.78 -12.05 -6.40
C TRP A 340 -3.16 -12.66 -5.05
N ASN A 341 -4.25 -12.18 -4.43
CA ASN A 341 -4.71 -12.67 -3.13
C ASN A 341 -5.18 -14.12 -3.22
N THR A 342 -5.86 -14.52 -4.30
CA THR A 342 -6.23 -15.92 -4.53
C THR A 342 -5.01 -16.81 -4.51
N ALA A 343 -3.94 -16.44 -5.23
CA ALA A 343 -2.72 -17.23 -5.25
C ALA A 343 -2.02 -17.27 -3.88
N ALA A 344 -1.96 -16.14 -3.15
CA ALA A 344 -1.38 -16.08 -1.82
C ALA A 344 -2.16 -16.92 -0.80
N ILE A 345 -3.49 -16.83 -0.78
CA ILE A 345 -4.36 -17.58 0.13
C ILE A 345 -4.28 -19.08 -0.17
N LEU A 346 -4.36 -19.47 -1.45
CA LEU A 346 -4.20 -20.87 -1.84
C LEU A 346 -2.80 -21.39 -1.50
N PHE A 347 -1.76 -20.54 -1.55
CA PHE A 347 -0.43 -20.91 -1.11
C PHE A 347 -0.43 -21.21 0.40
N THR A 348 -1.02 -20.33 1.22
CA THR A 348 -1.18 -20.57 2.66
C THR A 348 -1.94 -21.86 2.98
N PHE A 349 -3.09 -22.11 2.35
CA PHE A 349 -3.83 -23.35 2.55
C PHE A 349 -3.08 -24.58 2.03
N SER A 350 -2.28 -24.43 0.97
CA SER A 350 -1.42 -25.50 0.47
C SER A 350 -0.31 -25.84 1.47
N SER A 351 0.34 -24.85 2.07
CA SER A 351 1.34 -25.07 3.12
C SER A 351 0.75 -25.72 4.37
N VAL A 352 -0.46 -25.33 4.76
CA VAL A 352 -1.19 -25.99 5.86
C VAL A 352 -1.50 -27.45 5.51
N ALA A 353 -1.97 -27.73 4.29
CA ALA A 353 -2.24 -29.10 3.86
C ALA A 353 -0.98 -29.97 3.81
N GLU A 354 0.15 -29.41 3.38
CA GLU A 354 1.46 -30.08 3.37
C GLU A 354 1.96 -30.36 4.80
N MET A 355 1.86 -29.37 5.70
CA MET A 355 2.23 -29.52 7.12
C MET A 355 1.42 -30.62 7.83
N LEU A 356 0.16 -30.79 7.44
CA LEU A 356 -0.75 -31.82 7.96
C LEU A 356 -0.63 -33.15 7.20
N GLU A 357 0.38 -33.31 6.35
CA GLU A 357 0.64 -34.50 5.53
C GLU A 357 -0.59 -34.97 4.72
N GLN A 358 -1.48 -34.04 4.33
CA GLN A 358 -2.67 -34.37 3.56
C GLN A 358 -2.30 -34.70 2.11
N GLU A 359 -2.66 -35.91 1.66
CA GLU A 359 -2.55 -36.27 0.26
C GLU A 359 -3.59 -35.52 -0.59
N GLY A 360 -3.15 -34.87 -1.67
CA GLY A 360 -4.08 -34.28 -2.62
C GLY A 360 -3.51 -33.20 -3.52
N ARG A 361 -4.41 -32.60 -4.33
CA ARG A 361 -4.05 -31.49 -5.22
C ARG A 361 -3.73 -30.22 -4.45
N LEU A 362 -4.33 -30.01 -3.28
CA LEU A 362 -4.11 -28.80 -2.49
C LEU A 362 -2.68 -28.75 -1.94
N SER A 363 -2.12 -29.84 -1.45
CA SER A 363 -0.74 -29.88 -0.92
C SER A 363 0.35 -29.80 -2.00
N THR A 364 0.00 -29.98 -3.28
CA THR A 364 0.98 -30.04 -4.39
C THR A 364 0.94 -28.82 -5.33
N ILE A 365 0.06 -27.84 -5.08
CA ILE A 365 -0.16 -26.71 -6.01
C ILE A 365 0.84 -25.56 -5.86
N GLN A 366 1.64 -25.51 -4.77
CA GLN A 366 2.57 -24.41 -4.47
C GLN A 366 3.46 -23.99 -5.65
N PRO A 367 4.16 -24.91 -6.39
CA PRO A 367 5.00 -24.50 -7.50
C PRO A 367 4.22 -23.77 -8.60
N ALA A 368 2.99 -24.21 -8.89
CA ALA A 368 2.13 -23.57 -9.88
C ALA A 368 1.68 -22.18 -9.42
N LEU A 369 1.39 -22.00 -8.13
CA LEU A 369 1.03 -20.70 -7.54
C LEU A 369 2.21 -19.72 -7.60
N VAL A 370 3.43 -20.16 -7.29
CA VAL A 370 4.64 -19.33 -7.38
C VAL A 370 4.88 -18.87 -8.83
N VAL A 371 4.72 -19.77 -9.81
CA VAL A 371 4.81 -19.42 -11.23
C VAL A 371 3.71 -18.43 -11.62
N ALA A 372 2.47 -18.64 -11.17
CA ALA A 372 1.35 -17.74 -11.45
C ALA A 372 1.57 -16.34 -10.84
N MET A 373 2.01 -16.24 -9.59
CA MET A 373 2.34 -14.97 -8.93
C MET A 373 3.50 -14.27 -9.63
N SER A 374 4.54 -15.01 -10.03
CA SER A 374 5.67 -14.47 -10.78
C SER A 374 5.22 -13.90 -12.14
N GLY A 375 4.37 -14.64 -12.86
CA GLY A 375 3.76 -14.19 -14.12
C GLY A 375 2.90 -12.94 -13.92
N LEU A 376 2.10 -12.90 -12.85
CA LEU A 376 1.27 -11.74 -12.50
C LEU A 376 2.13 -10.53 -12.14
N ALA A 377 3.21 -10.69 -11.37
CA ALA A 377 4.16 -9.63 -11.05
C ALA A 377 4.78 -9.04 -12.33
N VAL A 378 5.24 -9.88 -13.27
CA VAL A 378 5.74 -9.41 -14.57
C VAL A 378 4.65 -8.66 -15.33
N GLY A 379 3.41 -9.18 -15.36
CA GLY A 379 2.26 -8.53 -15.96
C GLY A 379 1.98 -7.14 -15.38
N LEU A 380 1.94 -7.02 -14.06
CA LEU A 380 1.75 -5.75 -13.33
C LEU A 380 2.86 -4.76 -13.65
N PHE A 381 4.12 -5.19 -13.62
CA PHE A 381 5.25 -4.34 -13.98
C PHE A 381 5.16 -3.82 -15.42
N LEU A 382 4.80 -4.69 -16.36
CA LEU A 382 4.58 -4.30 -17.75
C LEU A 382 3.41 -3.33 -17.91
N ILE A 383 2.30 -3.54 -17.19
CA ILE A 383 1.16 -2.61 -17.18
C ILE A 383 1.60 -1.24 -16.67
N LEU A 384 2.32 -1.20 -15.55
CA LEU A 384 2.81 0.02 -14.92
C LEU A 384 3.71 0.82 -15.88
N VAL A 385 4.74 0.18 -16.43
CA VAL A 385 5.72 0.82 -17.33
C VAL A 385 5.09 1.22 -18.67
N ARG A 386 4.24 0.37 -19.28
CA ARG A 386 3.57 0.71 -20.54
C ARG A 386 2.55 1.83 -20.37
N SER A 387 1.84 1.87 -19.24
CA SER A 387 0.91 2.96 -18.92
C SER A 387 1.65 4.28 -18.78
N ASN A 388 2.77 4.29 -18.05
CA ASN A 388 3.66 5.44 -17.96
C ASN A 388 4.10 5.92 -19.36
N TRP A 389 4.65 5.02 -20.17
CA TRP A 389 5.13 5.36 -21.51
C TRP A 389 4.04 5.97 -22.39
N LYS A 390 2.81 5.43 -22.36
CA LYS A 390 1.67 6.00 -23.09
C LYS A 390 1.31 7.40 -22.58
N LEU A 391 1.26 7.61 -21.26
CA LEU A 391 0.93 8.90 -20.66
C LEU A 391 2.00 9.97 -20.90
N ARG A 392 3.28 9.60 -20.98
CA ARG A 392 4.35 10.55 -21.33
C ARG A 392 4.15 11.15 -22.70
N LYS A 393 3.70 10.36 -23.68
CA LYS A 393 3.46 10.85 -25.04
C LYS A 393 2.40 11.96 -25.04
N THR A 394 1.37 11.84 -24.20
CA THR A 394 0.31 12.85 -24.11
C THR A 394 0.74 14.11 -23.35
N VAL A 395 1.72 14.01 -22.45
CA VAL A 395 2.28 15.16 -21.71
C VAL A 395 3.31 15.93 -22.55
N LEU A 396 4.06 15.23 -23.41
CA LEU A 396 5.12 15.82 -24.23
C LEU A 396 4.65 16.37 -25.58
N SER A 397 3.40 16.10 -26.00
CA SER A 397 2.82 16.75 -27.17
C SER A 397 2.44 18.18 -26.82
N PRO A 398 3.13 19.21 -27.35
CA PRO A 398 2.68 20.58 -27.21
C PRO A 398 1.32 20.68 -27.92
N SER A 399 0.40 21.41 -27.32
CA SER A 399 -0.79 21.92 -28.00
C SER A 399 -0.41 22.48 -29.36
N THR A 400 -0.65 21.72 -30.43
CA THR A 400 -0.52 22.20 -31.80
C THR A 400 -1.80 23.00 -32.10
N GLN A 401 -1.98 24.10 -31.40
CA GLN A 401 -2.80 25.19 -31.92
C GLN A 401 -1.82 26.17 -32.54
N PRO A 402 -1.85 26.38 -33.87
CA PRO A 402 -1.19 27.52 -34.46
C PRO A 402 -1.75 28.76 -33.76
N ALA A 403 -0.88 29.60 -33.20
CA ALA A 403 -1.26 30.96 -32.88
C ALA A 403 -1.84 31.55 -34.17
N LEU A 404 -3.13 31.93 -34.15
CA LEU A 404 -3.71 32.73 -35.21
C LEU A 404 -2.85 34.00 -35.33
N PRO A 405 -2.45 34.42 -36.54
CA PRO A 405 -1.80 35.71 -36.70
C PRO A 405 -2.77 36.78 -36.19
N ASP A 406 -2.29 37.67 -35.32
CA ASP A 406 -2.99 38.92 -34.99
C ASP A 406 -3.06 39.77 -36.27
N GLU A 407 -4.09 39.54 -37.07
CA GLU A 407 -4.58 40.52 -38.03
C GLU A 407 -5.47 41.50 -37.28
N SER A 408 -4.91 42.60 -36.78
CA SER A 408 -5.49 43.91 -37.10
C SER A 408 -4.64 45.10 -36.64
N VAL A 409 -4.03 45.73 -37.65
CA VAL A 409 -4.10 47.16 -37.95
C VAL A 409 -3.30 48.12 -37.08
N GLU A 410 -2.05 48.28 -37.55
CA GLU A 410 -1.27 49.50 -37.52
C GLU A 410 -1.91 50.55 -38.47
N THR A 411 -2.61 51.53 -37.90
CA THR A 411 -2.87 52.86 -38.50
C THR A 411 -2.83 53.83 -37.31
N GLY A 412 -1.85 54.70 -37.13
CA GLY A 412 -1.35 55.70 -38.07
C GLY A 412 -1.29 57.00 -37.28
N GLU A 413 -0.13 57.31 -36.71
CA GLU A 413 0.14 58.55 -36.00
C GLU A 413 0.75 59.55 -36.99
N VAL A 414 -0.01 60.58 -37.42
CA VAL A 414 0.54 61.84 -37.95
C VAL A 414 -0.34 63.02 -37.52
N ALA A 415 0.33 64.00 -36.92
CA ALA A 415 -0.14 65.25 -36.32
C ALA A 415 -1.00 66.18 -37.19
N LYS A 416 -1.79 67.04 -36.53
CA LYS A 416 -1.71 68.51 -36.72
C LYS A 416 -2.50 69.31 -35.66
N GLU A 417 -1.82 70.36 -35.18
CA GLU A 417 -2.30 71.50 -34.41
C GLU A 417 -3.51 72.19 -35.05
N THR A 418 -4.45 72.74 -34.26
CA THR A 418 -4.87 74.16 -34.25
C THR A 418 -6.13 74.39 -33.39
N SER A 419 -6.17 75.60 -32.80
CA SER A 419 -7.20 76.32 -32.02
C SER A 419 -7.48 75.89 -30.58
#